data_AF-A0A4P2Q7G5-F1
#
_entry.id   AF-A0A4P2Q7G5-F1
#
_cell.length_a   1.000
_cell.length_b   1.000
_cell.length_c   1.000
_cell.angle_alpha   90.00
_cell.angle_beta   90.00
_cell.angle_gamma   90.00
#
_symmetry.space_group_name_H-M   'P 1'
#
loop_
_entity.id
_entity.type
_entity.pdbx_description
1 polymer ?
#
loop_
_entity_poly.entity_id
_entity_poly.type
_entity_poly.pdbx_seq_one_letter_code
_entity_poly.pdbx_strand_id
1 'polypeptide(L)'
;MDRSTDEAAIRRMFEALCEAWAREGARAVDAFYTPDSDYVTFDGSWLRGREANRRAHEELFAGVLAGTRLVGEVEGVRFLGPDTAVVVSTGAVLWPWQKAAPAGRRSRQTLVVTRGDDGRWRVASFQNTRVRPLPPSDSPFMRLFAAVLRIRLALWRWRHPAALAC
;
A
#
# COMPACT_ATOMS: atom_id res chain seq x y z
N MET A 1 -22.79 9.09 -15.46
CA MET A 1 -21.83 10.17 -15.73
C MET A 1 -20.57 9.52 -16.25
N ASP A 2 -20.06 9.95 -17.40
CA ASP A 2 -18.78 9.49 -17.91
C ASP A 2 -17.66 9.94 -16.95
N ARG A 3 -16.89 8.98 -16.43
CA ARG A 3 -15.77 9.19 -15.49
C ARG A 3 -14.42 8.89 -16.13
N SER A 4 -14.38 8.62 -17.43
CA SER A 4 -13.16 8.24 -18.16
C SER A 4 -12.04 9.28 -18.03
N THR A 5 -12.39 10.57 -18.08
CA THR A 5 -11.43 11.67 -17.97
C THR A 5 -10.85 11.76 -16.55
N ASP A 6 -11.69 11.56 -15.54
CA ASP A 6 -11.27 11.57 -14.13
C ASP A 6 -10.38 10.37 -13.81
N GLU A 7 -10.76 9.19 -14.30
CA GLU A 7 -9.96 7.98 -14.15
C GLU A 7 -8.59 8.15 -14.82
N ALA A 8 -8.56 8.69 -16.04
CA ALA A 8 -7.31 8.98 -16.73
C ALA A 8 -6.45 10.01 -15.97
N ALA A 9 -7.06 11.01 -15.33
CA ALA A 9 -6.33 11.98 -14.50
C ALA A 9 -5.73 11.33 -13.25
N ILE A 10 -6.45 10.42 -12.59
CA ILE A 10 -5.96 9.65 -11.44
C ILE A 10 -4.81 8.73 -11.85
N ARG A 11 -4.92 8.05 -12.99
CA ARG A 11 -3.85 7.18 -13.52
C ARG A 11 -2.57 7.98 -13.82
N ARG A 12 -2.71 9.13 -14.51
CA ARG A 12 -1.59 10.05 -14.77
C ARG A 12 -0.96 10.60 -13.48
N MET A 13 -1.77 10.92 -12.46
CA MET A 13 -1.27 11.34 -11.15
C MET A 13 -0.42 10.23 -10.52
N PHE A 14 -0.85 8.97 -10.58
CA PHE A 14 -0.08 7.84 -10.04
C PHE A 14 1.22 7.58 -10.81
N GLU A 15 1.19 7.67 -12.14
CA GLU A 15 2.38 7.59 -13.00
C GLU A 15 3.39 8.69 -12.64
N ALA A 16 2.93 9.94 -12.55
CA ALA A 16 3.76 11.08 -12.17
C ALA A 16 4.35 10.92 -10.75
N LEU A 17 3.61 10.35 -9.80
CA LEU A 17 4.13 10.00 -8.48
C LEU A 17 5.27 8.98 -8.57
N CYS A 18 5.11 7.93 -9.40
CA CYS A 18 6.17 6.95 -9.63
C CYS A 18 7.42 7.58 -10.28
N GLU A 19 7.24 8.53 -11.20
CA GLU A 19 8.34 9.25 -11.83
C GLU A 19 9.06 10.19 -10.85
N ALA A 20 8.31 10.93 -10.04
CA ALA A 20 8.85 11.85 -9.04
C ALA A 20 9.74 11.13 -8.02
N TRP A 21 9.37 9.89 -7.64
CA TRP A 21 10.21 9.03 -6.79
C TRP A 21 11.62 8.85 -7.35
N ALA A 22 11.74 8.63 -8.66
CA ALA A 22 13.02 8.33 -9.30
C ALA A 22 13.86 9.58 -9.59
N ARG A 23 13.22 10.72 -9.87
CA ARG A 23 13.89 11.91 -10.43
C ARG A 23 14.03 13.08 -9.47
N GLU A 24 13.07 13.28 -8.58
CA GLU A 24 12.86 14.59 -7.93
C GLU A 24 12.86 14.53 -6.39
N GLY A 25 13.04 13.33 -5.81
CA GLY A 25 13.18 13.13 -4.37
C GLY A 25 11.89 13.41 -3.59
N ALA A 26 12.01 13.52 -2.26
CA ALA A 26 10.86 13.59 -1.35
C ALA A 26 9.86 14.69 -1.71
N ARG A 27 10.34 15.93 -1.88
CA ARG A 27 9.47 17.10 -2.11
C ARG A 27 8.50 16.92 -3.29
N ALA A 28 8.93 16.30 -4.37
CA ALA A 28 8.07 16.06 -5.52
C ALA A 28 7.06 14.93 -5.26
N VAL A 29 7.47 13.87 -4.57
CA VAL A 29 6.56 12.78 -4.16
C VAL A 29 5.48 13.30 -3.22
N ASP A 30 5.82 14.16 -2.26
CA ASP A 30 4.87 14.63 -1.26
C ASP A 30 3.87 15.66 -1.82
N ALA A 31 4.20 16.33 -2.94
CA ALA A 31 3.29 17.26 -3.61
C ALA A 31 2.00 16.59 -4.10
N PHE A 32 2.01 15.26 -4.27
CA PHE A 32 0.85 14.46 -4.63
C PHE A 32 -0.09 14.18 -3.45
N TYR A 33 0.28 14.55 -2.23
CA TYR A 33 -0.51 14.30 -1.01
C TYR A 33 -1.23 15.57 -0.54
N THR A 34 -2.42 15.40 0.05
CA THR A 34 -3.13 16.51 0.72
C THR A 34 -2.36 16.92 1.98
N PRO A 35 -2.50 18.18 2.47
CA PRO A 35 -1.75 18.64 3.64
C PRO A 35 -1.94 17.75 4.88
N ASP A 36 -3.13 17.21 5.03
CA ASP A 36 -3.63 16.36 6.12
C ASP A 36 -3.54 14.85 5.84
N SER A 37 -2.81 14.44 4.80
CA SER A 37 -2.83 13.06 4.34
C SER A 37 -2.33 12.04 5.36
N ASP A 38 -2.92 10.85 5.37
CA ASP A 38 -2.38 9.69 6.09
C ASP A 38 -1.48 8.83 5.18
N TYR A 39 -0.32 8.42 5.69
CA TYR A 39 0.57 7.48 5.01
C TYR A 39 0.92 6.32 5.94
N VAL A 40 0.41 5.12 5.60
CA VAL A 40 0.75 3.87 6.26
C VAL A 40 1.77 3.12 5.40
N THR A 41 2.99 3.02 5.92
CA THR A 41 4.12 2.34 5.28
C THR A 41 3.91 0.82 5.25
N PHE A 42 4.78 0.12 4.52
CA PHE A 42 4.70 -1.34 4.39
C PHE A 42 4.93 -2.12 5.69
N ASP A 43 5.53 -1.49 6.70
CA ASP A 43 5.78 -2.07 8.03
C ASP A 43 4.73 -1.65 9.08
N GLY A 44 3.72 -0.87 8.67
CA GLY A 44 2.64 -0.42 9.53
C GLY A 44 2.91 0.90 10.26
N SER A 45 4.07 1.54 10.03
CA SER A 45 4.31 2.90 10.55
C SER A 45 3.30 3.88 9.95
N TRP A 46 2.76 4.75 10.78
CA TRP A 46 1.73 5.72 10.40
C TRP A 46 2.27 7.15 10.48
N LEU A 47 2.40 7.79 9.31
CA LEU A 47 2.83 9.17 9.16
C LEU A 47 1.60 10.04 8.92
N ARG A 48 1.45 11.10 9.72
CA ARG A 48 0.27 11.96 9.74
C ARG A 48 0.59 13.33 9.16
N GLY A 49 -0.08 13.68 8.08
CA GLY A 49 0.13 14.90 7.31
C GLY A 49 1.32 14.80 6.35
N ARG A 50 1.23 15.59 5.28
CA ARG A 50 2.23 15.64 4.21
C ARG A 50 3.64 15.97 4.71
N GLU A 51 3.74 16.81 5.74
CA GLU A 51 5.04 17.21 6.29
C GLU A 51 5.76 16.06 7.00
N ALA A 52 5.02 15.20 7.73
CA ALA A 52 5.61 14.02 8.34
C ALA A 52 6.05 13.00 7.28
N ASN A 53 5.23 12.82 6.24
CA ASN A 53 5.57 12.01 5.08
C ASN A 53 6.86 12.50 4.40
N ARG A 54 6.98 13.82 4.22
CA ARG A 54 8.15 14.44 3.61
C ARG A 54 9.44 14.18 4.35
N ARG A 55 9.44 14.39 5.67
CA ARG A 55 10.64 14.14 6.49
C ARG A 55 11.07 12.68 6.41
N ALA A 56 10.12 11.75 6.49
CA ALA A 56 10.41 10.33 6.36
C ALA A 56 10.96 9.98 4.97
N HIS A 57 10.37 10.50 3.89
CA HIS A 57 10.89 10.31 2.53
C HIS A 57 12.28 10.92 2.35
N GLU A 58 12.57 12.10 2.92
CA GLU A 58 13.89 12.75 2.86
C GLU A 58 14.97 11.85 3.50
N GLU A 59 14.71 11.32 4.69
CA GLU A 59 15.62 10.40 5.38
C GLU A 59 15.83 9.09 4.58
N LEU A 60 14.74 8.54 4.05
CA LEU A 60 14.79 7.30 3.28
C LEU A 60 15.55 7.48 1.95
N PHE A 61 15.34 8.58 1.24
CA PHE A 61 16.04 8.89 -0.01
C PHE A 61 17.50 9.27 0.20
N ALA A 62 17.86 9.83 1.36
CA ALA A 62 19.25 10.05 1.75
C ALA A 62 19.96 8.74 2.14
N GLY A 63 19.22 7.70 2.52
CA GLY A 63 19.73 6.41 2.97
C GLY A 63 19.31 5.25 2.08
N VAL A 64 18.48 4.36 2.62
CA VAL A 64 18.20 3.03 2.07
C VAL A 64 17.45 3.02 0.72
N LEU A 65 16.82 4.13 0.33
CA LEU A 65 16.10 4.30 -0.93
C LEU A 65 16.86 5.19 -1.94
N ALA A 66 18.09 5.59 -1.64
CA ALA A 66 18.92 6.38 -2.54
C ALA A 66 19.06 5.73 -3.93
N GLY A 67 18.77 6.50 -4.98
CA GLY A 67 18.86 6.06 -6.38
C GLY A 67 17.82 5.01 -6.79
N THR A 68 16.84 4.72 -5.95
CA THR A 68 15.78 3.77 -6.31
C THR A 68 14.72 4.40 -7.22
N ARG A 69 14.04 3.55 -7.99
CA ARG A 69 12.83 3.91 -8.74
C ARG A 69 11.62 3.15 -8.21
N LEU A 70 10.46 3.79 -8.25
CA LEU A 70 9.19 3.12 -7.98
C LEU A 70 8.62 2.61 -9.31
N VAL A 71 8.25 1.34 -9.37
CA VAL A 71 7.44 0.78 -10.46
C VAL A 71 6.11 0.32 -9.91
N GLY A 72 5.05 0.54 -10.67
CA GLY A 72 3.70 0.21 -10.25
C GLY A 72 2.69 0.52 -11.33
N GLU A 73 1.47 0.08 -11.10
CA GLU A 73 0.34 0.34 -11.99
C GLU A 73 -0.96 0.41 -11.18
N VAL A 74 -1.91 1.21 -11.67
CA VAL A 74 -3.26 1.26 -11.14
C VAL A 74 -4.06 0.07 -11.68
N GLU A 75 -4.51 -0.80 -10.78
CA GLU A 75 -5.29 -2.00 -11.12
C GLU A 75 -6.79 -1.73 -11.07
N GLY A 76 -7.24 -0.74 -10.29
CA GLY A 76 -8.65 -0.38 -10.22
C GLY A 76 -8.89 1.00 -9.63
N VAL A 77 -9.92 1.67 -10.12
CA VAL A 77 -10.41 2.96 -9.63
C VAL A 77 -11.90 2.82 -9.35
N ARG A 78 -12.35 3.25 -8.17
CA ARG A 78 -13.76 3.27 -7.78
C ARG A 78 -14.11 4.61 -7.16
N PHE A 79 -14.93 5.38 -7.86
CA PHE A 79 -15.43 6.66 -7.38
C PHE A 79 -16.41 6.46 -6.21
N LEU A 80 -16.20 7.20 -5.12
CA LEU A 80 -17.10 7.27 -3.96
C LEU A 80 -18.04 8.49 -4.05
N GLY A 81 -17.68 9.47 -4.88
CA GLY A 81 -18.39 10.72 -5.09
C GLY A 81 -17.80 11.47 -6.30
N PRO A 82 -18.22 12.73 -6.54
CA PRO A 82 -17.70 13.53 -7.65
C PRO A 82 -16.21 13.82 -7.55
N ASP A 83 -15.71 13.99 -6.32
CA ASP A 83 -14.35 14.45 -6.03
C ASP A 83 -13.60 13.50 -5.10
N THR A 84 -14.03 12.23 -5.03
CA THR A 84 -13.38 11.22 -4.19
C THR A 84 -13.40 9.86 -4.86
N ALA A 85 -12.26 9.16 -4.84
CA ALA A 85 -12.14 7.81 -5.35
C ALA A 85 -11.21 6.96 -4.48
N VAL A 86 -11.44 5.65 -4.51
CA VAL A 86 -10.51 4.64 -4.00
C VAL A 86 -9.77 4.04 -5.19
N VAL A 87 -8.45 3.96 -5.06
CA VAL A 87 -7.54 3.40 -6.06
C VAL A 87 -6.85 2.19 -5.43
N VAL A 88 -6.85 1.09 -6.17
CA VAL A 88 -6.00 -0.07 -5.86
C VAL A 88 -4.89 -0.10 -6.90
N SER A 89 -3.66 -0.14 -6.43
CA SER A 89 -2.47 -0.24 -7.28
C SER A 89 -1.51 -1.29 -6.75
N THR A 90 -0.53 -1.66 -7.57
CA THR A 90 0.66 -2.33 -7.10
C THR A 90 1.88 -1.45 -7.20
N GLY A 91 2.84 -1.69 -6.32
CA GLY A 91 4.09 -0.93 -6.28
C GLY A 91 5.25 -1.78 -5.80
N ALA A 92 6.43 -1.52 -6.35
CA ALA A 92 7.68 -2.08 -5.90
C ALA A 92 8.84 -1.10 -6.13
N VAL A 93 9.78 -1.08 -5.19
CA VAL A 93 11.01 -0.29 -5.30
C VAL A 93 12.07 -1.13 -6.00
N LEU A 94 12.73 -0.54 -6.99
CA LEU A 94 13.86 -1.14 -7.71
C LEU A 94 15.11 -0.30 -7.49
N TRP A 95 16.21 -0.98 -7.16
CA TRP A 95 17.53 -0.36 -7.16
C TRP A 95 18.09 -0.26 -8.59
N PRO A 96 19.08 0.63 -8.84
CA PRO A 96 19.66 0.83 -10.18
C PRO A 96 20.14 -0.46 -10.84
N TRP A 97 20.68 -1.40 -10.06
CA TRP A 97 21.19 -2.68 -10.55
C TRP A 97 20.11 -3.77 -10.74
N GLN A 98 18.84 -3.48 -10.45
CA GLN A 98 17.74 -4.43 -10.58
C GLN A 98 16.93 -4.21 -11.86
N LYS A 99 16.83 -5.27 -12.67
CA LYS A 99 15.96 -5.30 -13.86
C LYS A 99 14.47 -5.44 -13.50
N ALA A 100 14.17 -6.17 -12.42
CA ALA A 100 12.82 -6.40 -11.91
C ALA A 100 12.82 -6.44 -10.38
N ALA A 101 11.69 -6.06 -9.77
CA ALA A 101 11.51 -6.20 -8.32
C ALA A 101 11.39 -7.68 -7.94
N PRO A 102 12.10 -8.15 -6.90
CA PRO A 102 11.87 -9.47 -6.34
C PRO A 102 10.43 -9.64 -5.83
N ALA A 103 9.86 -10.84 -5.96
CA ALA A 103 8.46 -11.11 -5.64
C ALA A 103 8.07 -10.65 -4.22
N GLY A 104 8.95 -10.84 -3.23
CA GLY A 104 8.72 -10.41 -1.84
C GLY A 104 8.73 -8.89 -1.59
N ARG A 105 9.05 -8.08 -2.61
CA ARG A 105 9.02 -6.61 -2.55
C ARG A 105 7.79 -6.02 -3.25
N ARG A 106 7.02 -6.83 -3.97
CA ARG A 106 5.73 -6.38 -4.52
C ARG A 106 4.80 -6.05 -3.37
N SER A 107 4.10 -4.93 -3.51
CA SER A 107 3.13 -4.47 -2.52
C SER A 107 1.82 -4.14 -3.21
N ARG A 108 0.72 -4.33 -2.50
CA ARG A 108 -0.59 -3.79 -2.86
C ARG A 108 -0.75 -2.47 -2.12
N GLN A 109 -1.17 -1.44 -2.82
CA GLN A 109 -1.38 -0.12 -2.28
C GLN A 109 -2.86 0.23 -2.41
N THR A 110 -3.42 0.81 -1.36
CA THR A 110 -4.75 1.42 -1.39
C THR A 110 -4.58 2.92 -1.22
N LEU A 111 -5.09 3.69 -2.16
CA LEU A 111 -5.09 5.14 -2.10
C LEU A 111 -6.52 5.64 -2.04
N VAL A 112 -6.81 6.54 -1.11
CA VAL A 112 -7.97 7.42 -1.17
C VAL A 112 -7.49 8.71 -1.80
N VAL A 113 -8.09 9.08 -2.93
CA VAL A 113 -7.75 10.31 -3.65
C VAL A 113 -8.93 11.27 -3.63
N THR A 114 -8.62 12.55 -3.48
CA THR A 114 -9.59 13.64 -3.51
C THR A 114 -9.19 14.66 -4.56
N ARG A 115 -10.19 15.31 -5.18
CA ARG A 115 -9.94 16.44 -6.07
C ARG A 115 -10.00 17.73 -5.25
N GLY A 116 -8.96 18.54 -5.34
CA GLY A 116 -8.97 19.90 -4.76
C GLY A 116 -9.69 20.91 -5.65
N ASP A 117 -9.89 22.11 -5.12
CA ASP A 117 -10.52 23.22 -5.86
C ASP A 117 -9.75 23.62 -7.13
N ASP A 118 -8.46 23.33 -7.18
CA ASP A 118 -7.60 23.51 -8.36
C ASP A 118 -7.78 22.41 -9.43
N GLY A 119 -8.77 21.54 -9.27
CA GLY A 119 -9.12 20.47 -10.19
C GLY A 119 -8.15 19.28 -10.16
N ARG A 120 -7.08 19.33 -9.35
CA ARG A 120 -6.06 18.28 -9.28
C ARG A 120 -6.41 17.23 -8.24
N TRP A 121 -6.22 15.97 -8.64
CA TRP A 121 -6.32 14.82 -7.74
C TRP A 121 -5.07 14.73 -6.87
N ARG A 122 -5.28 14.45 -5.58
CA ARG A 122 -4.24 14.22 -4.59
C ARG A 122 -4.61 13.07 -3.68
N VAL A 123 -3.60 12.46 -3.07
CA VAL A 123 -3.73 11.35 -2.13
C VAL A 123 -4.06 11.90 -0.74
N ALA A 124 -5.25 11.59 -0.25
CA ALA A 124 -5.70 11.91 1.11
C ALA A 124 -5.34 10.79 2.10
N SER A 125 -5.28 9.54 1.64
CA SER A 125 -4.80 8.43 2.45
C SER A 125 -4.09 7.41 1.57
N PHE A 126 -2.97 6.89 2.05
CA PHE A 126 -2.19 5.86 1.40
C PHE A 126 -1.89 4.75 2.40
N GLN A 127 -2.12 3.50 1.99
CA GLN A 127 -1.69 2.34 2.74
C GLN A 127 -0.97 1.36 1.83
N ASN A 128 0.21 0.91 2.27
CA ASN A 128 1.05 -0.02 1.54
C ASN A 128 1.14 -1.36 2.28
N THR A 129 0.91 -2.47 1.59
CA THR A 129 0.98 -3.81 2.20
C THR A 129 1.80 -4.75 1.32
N ARG A 130 2.83 -5.40 1.89
CA ARG A 130 3.64 -6.38 1.14
C ARG A 130 2.78 -7.58 0.73
N VAL A 131 2.88 -7.97 -0.53
CA VAL A 131 2.21 -9.17 -1.04
C VAL A 131 2.95 -10.39 -0.53
N ARG A 132 2.39 -11.04 0.49
CA ARG A 132 2.90 -12.28 1.09
C ARG A 132 1.75 -13.31 1.14
N PRO A 133 1.47 -14.01 0.03
CA PRO A 133 0.39 -14.97 0.00
C PRO A 133 0.67 -16.10 0.98
N LEU A 134 -0.38 -16.57 1.66
CA LEU A 134 -0.29 -17.81 2.41
C LEU A 134 -0.05 -18.98 1.44
N PRO A 135 0.63 -20.05 1.89
CA PRO A 135 0.68 -21.28 1.12
C PRO A 135 -0.75 -21.77 0.85
N PRO A 136 -0.98 -22.52 -0.25
CA PRO A 136 -2.26 -23.17 -0.49
C PRO A 136 -2.73 -23.96 0.74
N SER A 137 -4.03 -23.92 1.02
CA SER A 137 -4.61 -24.56 2.22
C SER A 137 -4.42 -26.08 2.23
N ASP A 138 -4.28 -26.68 1.05
CA ASP A 138 -4.00 -28.08 0.80
C ASP A 138 -2.49 -28.38 0.72
N SER A 139 -1.61 -27.40 0.93
CA SER A 139 -0.17 -27.68 1.03
C SER A 139 0.12 -28.62 2.22
N PRO A 140 1.12 -29.52 2.13
CA PRO A 140 1.49 -30.41 3.24
C PRO A 140 1.75 -29.66 4.55
N PHE A 141 2.41 -28.49 4.45
CA PHE A 141 2.66 -27.59 5.58
C PHE A 141 1.36 -27.09 6.22
N MET A 142 0.42 -26.57 5.44
CA MET A 142 -0.84 -26.05 5.97
C MET A 142 -1.73 -27.16 6.55
N ARG A 143 -1.72 -28.36 5.96
CA ARG A 143 -2.43 -29.53 6.49
C ARG A 143 -1.88 -29.94 7.86
N LEU A 144 -0.55 -30.01 8.00
CA LEU A 144 0.09 -30.30 9.28
C LEU A 144 -0.22 -29.21 10.31
N PHE A 145 -0.07 -27.95 9.94
CA PHE A 145 -0.36 -26.80 10.81
C PHE A 145 -1.81 -26.85 11.32
N ALA A 146 -2.78 -27.10 10.43
CA ALA A 146 -4.18 -27.20 10.80
C ALA A 146 -4.46 -28.38 11.75
N ALA A 147 -3.82 -29.55 11.53
CA ALA A 147 -3.95 -30.70 12.42
C ALA A 147 -3.42 -30.40 13.83
N VAL A 148 -2.24 -29.80 13.93
CA VAL A 148 -1.65 -29.38 15.21
C VAL A 148 -2.55 -28.36 15.92
N LEU A 149 -3.09 -27.38 15.19
CA LEU A 149 -3.99 -26.38 15.77
C LEU A 149 -5.28 -27.02 16.29
N ARG A 150 -5.88 -27.96 15.55
CA ARG A 150 -7.07 -28.70 15.99
C ARG A 150 -6.81 -29.49 17.27
N ILE A 151 -5.67 -30.17 17.36
CA ILE A 151 -5.28 -30.91 18.58
C ILE A 151 -5.12 -29.94 19.74
N ARG A 152 -4.43 -28.81 19.56
CA ARG A 152 -4.26 -27.79 20.60
C ARG A 152 -5.60 -27.21 21.06
N LEU A 153 -6.50 -26.91 20.14
CA LEU A 153 -7.85 -26.43 20.46
C LEU A 153 -8.67 -27.49 21.20
N ALA A 154 -8.60 -28.76 20.80
CA ALA A 154 -9.29 -29.85 21.48
C ALA A 154 -8.77 -30.03 22.92
N LEU A 155 -7.43 -30.01 23.11
CA LEU A 155 -6.81 -30.07 24.43
C LEU A 155 -7.17 -28.86 25.30
N TRP A 156 -7.19 -27.65 24.71
CA TRP A 156 -7.60 -26.45 25.43
C TRP A 156 -9.07 -26.52 25.86
N ARG A 157 -9.97 -26.94 24.96
CA ARG A 157 -11.40 -27.15 25.25
C ARG A 157 -11.61 -28.19 26.36
N TRP A 158 -10.87 -29.29 26.32
CA TRP A 158 -10.90 -30.32 27.35
C TRP A 158 -10.44 -29.79 28.73
N ARG A 159 -9.44 -28.90 28.75
CA ARG A 159 -8.94 -28.25 29.98
C ARG A 159 -9.84 -27.12 30.49
N HIS A 160 -10.71 -26.57 29.65
CA HIS A 160 -11.56 -25.41 29.96
C HIS A 160 -13.04 -25.64 29.58
N PRO A 161 -13.71 -26.69 30.11
CA PRO A 161 -15.09 -27.01 29.74
C PRO A 161 -16.09 -25.90 30.13
N ALA A 162 -15.83 -25.18 31.22
CA ALA A 162 -16.68 -24.07 31.67
C ALA A 162 -16.66 -22.85 30.72
N ALA A 163 -15.60 -22.67 29.93
CA ALA A 163 -15.49 -21.57 28.97
C ALA A 163 -16.31 -21.79 27.68
N LEU A 164 -16.90 -22.99 27.51
CA LEU A 164 -17.71 -23.36 26.35
C LEU A 164 -19.22 -23.33 26.62
N ALA A 165 -19.62 -23.01 27.85
CA ALA A 165 -21.01 -23.01 28.31
C ALA A 165 -21.71 -21.64 28.20
N CYS A 166 -21.08 -20.64 27.57
CA CYS A 166 -21.67 -19.34 27.22
C CYS A 166 -21.92 -19.24 25.72
#